data_AF-F4NTN9-F1
#
_entry.id   AF-F4NTN9-F1
#
_cell.length_a   1.000
_cell.length_b   1.000
_cell.length_c   1.000
_cell.angle_alpha   90.00
_cell.angle_beta   90.00
_cell.angle_gamma   90.00
#
_symmetry.space_group_name_H-M   'P 1'
#
loop_
_entity.id
_entity.type
_entity.pdbx_description
1 polymer ?
#
loop_
_entity_poly.entity_id
_entity_poly.type
_entity_poly.pdbx_seq_one_letter_code
_entity_poly.pdbx_strand_id
1 'polypeptide(L)'
;MARFVLAGKASDSEFAQVEMMGYFLQENLPDFHVKVILHTDESWKLFVPEMFNQYAWNIRPARDRKIRNPYDLDQLIWVESGELIGNARDFIKLIHHNYGYENLLDSELLDKIVAENMTSLSASIPI
;
A
#
# COMPACT_ATOMS: atom_id res chain seq x y z
N MET A 1 -10.32 -6.59 14.83
CA MET A 1 -9.56 -5.42 14.35
C MET A 1 -8.42 -5.85 13.44
N ALA A 2 -8.60 -5.65 12.14
CA ALA A 2 -7.52 -5.78 11.16
C ALA A 2 -6.92 -4.40 10.89
N ARG A 3 -5.62 -4.24 11.12
CA ARG A 3 -4.89 -3.00 10.86
C ARG A 3 -3.89 -3.22 9.75
N PHE A 4 -4.17 -2.65 8.59
CA PHE A 4 -3.31 -2.74 7.43
C PHE A 4 -2.49 -1.46 7.31
N VAL A 5 -1.26 -1.61 6.82
CA VAL A 5 -0.43 -0.48 6.43
C VAL A 5 -0.19 -0.58 4.93
N LEU A 6 -0.56 0.47 4.22
CA LEU A 6 -0.46 0.61 2.77
C LEU A 6 0.64 1.64 2.52
N ALA A 7 1.79 1.22 1.99
CA ALA A 7 2.84 2.15 1.58
C ALA A 7 3.08 2.05 0.08
N GLY A 8 3.32 3.19 -0.57
CA GLY A 8 3.57 3.23 -2.00
C GLY A 8 4.05 4.59 -2.49
N LYS A 9 4.45 4.60 -3.76
CA LYS A 9 4.82 5.83 -4.46
C LYS A 9 3.58 6.66 -4.75
N ALA A 10 3.66 7.96 -4.56
CA ALA A 10 2.57 8.86 -4.92
C ALA A 10 2.30 8.96 -6.42
N SER A 11 3.32 8.66 -7.23
CA SER A 11 3.24 8.62 -8.69
C SER A 11 2.59 7.34 -9.24
N ASP A 12 2.30 6.35 -8.37
CA ASP A 12 1.81 5.04 -8.78
C ASP A 12 0.28 4.93 -8.71
N SER A 13 -0.34 4.66 -9.86
CA SER A 13 -1.79 4.53 -9.97
C SER A 13 -2.32 3.23 -9.35
N GLU A 14 -1.52 2.14 -9.32
CA GLU A 14 -1.90 0.92 -8.61
C GLU A 14 -1.96 1.17 -7.09
N PHE A 15 -1.08 2.03 -6.54
CA PHE A 15 -1.15 2.43 -5.14
C PHE A 15 -2.39 3.29 -4.83
N ALA A 16 -2.72 4.28 -5.68
CA ALA A 16 -3.92 5.11 -5.52
C ALA A 16 -5.20 4.28 -5.44
N GLN A 17 -5.28 3.20 -6.22
CA GLN A 17 -6.38 2.24 -6.17
C GLN A 17 -6.50 1.56 -4.80
N VAL A 18 -5.38 1.13 -4.21
CA VAL A 18 -5.36 0.44 -2.93
C VAL A 18 -5.67 1.39 -1.78
N GLU A 19 -5.15 2.61 -1.84
CA GLU A 19 -5.45 3.67 -0.87
C GLU A 19 -6.96 3.93 -0.80
N MET A 20 -7.60 4.15 -1.95
CA MET A 20 -9.03 4.38 -2.01
C MET A 20 -9.83 3.20 -1.48
N MET A 21 -9.47 1.98 -1.89
CA MET A 21 -10.11 0.75 -1.39
C MET A 21 -9.96 0.64 0.13
N GLY A 22 -8.78 0.97 0.66
CA GLY A 22 -8.48 0.96 2.09
C GLY A 22 -9.37 1.93 2.86
N TYR A 23 -9.50 3.18 2.40
CA TYR A 23 -10.38 4.16 3.04
C TYR A 23 -11.85 3.77 2.93
N PHE A 24 -12.29 3.30 1.76
CA PHE A 24 -13.65 2.82 1.57
C PHE A 24 -14.01 1.70 2.56
N LEU A 25 -13.12 0.71 2.72
CA LEU A 25 -13.34 -0.37 3.68
C LEU A 25 -13.32 0.12 5.13
N GLN A 26 -12.44 1.06 5.48
CA GLN A 26 -12.40 1.63 6.82
C GLN A 26 -13.69 2.39 7.18
N GLU A 27 -14.30 3.08 6.21
CA GLU A 27 -15.57 3.79 6.41
C GLU A 27 -16.77 2.82 6.53
N ASN A 28 -16.72 1.69 5.84
CA ASN A 28 -17.83 0.74 5.78
C ASN A 28 -17.72 -0.43 6.77
N LEU A 29 -16.54 -0.71 7.33
CA LEU A 29 -16.29 -1.82 8.22
C LEU A 29 -15.70 -1.33 9.56
N PRO A 30 -16.42 -1.46 10.69
CA PRO A 30 -16.02 -0.88 11.97
C PRO A 30 -14.74 -1.50 12.58
N ASP A 31 -14.36 -2.70 12.14
CA ASP A 31 -13.17 -3.44 12.60
C ASP A 31 -11.98 -3.33 11.63
N PHE A 32 -12.13 -2.56 10.56
CA PHE A 32 -11.12 -2.41 9.51
C PHE A 32 -10.43 -1.05 9.66
N HIS A 33 -9.11 -1.07 9.72
CA HIS A 33 -8.30 0.13 9.84
C HIS A 33 -7.15 0.09 8.85
N VAL A 34 -6.88 1.22 8.21
CA VAL A 34 -5.76 1.39 7.30
C VAL A 34 -4.91 2.56 7.71
N LYS A 35 -3.59 2.38 7.59
CA LYS A 35 -2.62 3.46 7.66
C LYS A 35 -1.98 3.60 6.29
N VAL A 36 -2.12 4.76 5.67
CA VAL A 36 -1.51 5.05 4.37
C VAL A 36 -0.19 5.80 4.60
N ILE A 37 0.85 5.37 3.89
CA ILE A 37 2.18 5.99 3.93
C ILE A 37 2.61 6.29 2.49
N LEU A 38 2.53 7.57 2.13
CA LEU A 38 2.89 8.08 0.82
C LEU A 38 4.36 8.47 0.77
N HIS A 39 5.05 8.06 -0.28
CA HIS A 39 6.46 8.38 -0.52
C HIS A 39 6.67 8.99 -1.91
N THR A 40 7.66 9.89 -2.00
CA THR A 40 8.27 10.27 -3.29
C THR A 40 9.10 9.11 -3.84
N ASP A 41 9.33 9.08 -5.14
CA ASP A 41 10.20 8.10 -5.81
C ASP A 41 11.59 7.98 -5.17
N GLU A 42 12.15 9.09 -4.71
CA GLU A 42 13.47 9.13 -4.05
C GLU A 42 13.43 8.52 -2.65
N SER A 43 12.44 8.90 -1.83
CA SER A 43 12.29 8.36 -0.47
C SER A 43 11.87 6.89 -0.49
N TRP A 44 11.13 6.45 -1.51
CA TRP A 44 10.70 5.06 -1.68
C TRP A 44 11.89 4.09 -1.81
N LYS A 45 12.92 4.50 -2.57
CA LYS A 45 14.14 3.68 -2.77
C LYS A 45 14.88 3.38 -1.46
N LEU A 46 14.77 4.26 -0.47
CA LEU A 46 15.36 4.09 0.86
C LEU A 46 14.41 3.35 1.82
N PHE A 47 13.12 3.65 1.73
CA PHE A 47 12.08 3.11 2.60
C PHE A 47 11.94 1.59 2.48
N VAL A 48 11.84 1.06 1.26
CA VAL A 48 11.55 -0.38 1.09
C VAL A 48 12.64 -1.28 1.69
N PRO A 49 13.95 -1.05 1.46
CA PRO A 49 15.01 -1.82 2.11
C PRO A 49 14.99 -1.72 3.64
N GLU A 50 14.72 -0.53 4.19
CA GLU A 50 14.65 -0.31 5.64
C GLU A 50 13.54 -1.17 6.26
N MET A 51 12.35 -1.17 5.66
CA MET A 51 11.21 -1.97 6.10
C MET A 51 11.50 -3.47 6.03
N PHE A 52 12.12 -3.95 4.94
CA PHE A 52 12.49 -5.36 4.81
C PHE A 52 13.47 -5.81 5.90
N ASN A 53 14.41 -4.93 6.29
CA ASN A 53 15.33 -5.20 7.39
C ASN A 53 14.64 -5.15 8.75
N GLN A 54 13.83 -4.13 9.01
CA GLN A 54 13.12 -3.93 10.28
C GLN A 54 12.20 -5.11 10.61
N TYR A 55 11.43 -5.58 9.62
CA TYR A 55 10.47 -6.68 9.81
C TYR A 55 11.07 -8.05 9.52
N ALA A 56 12.36 -8.13 9.18
CA ALA A 56 13.06 -9.37 8.87
C ALA A 56 12.39 -10.15 7.71
N TRP A 57 11.75 -9.44 6.77
CA TRP A 57 11.13 -10.02 5.57
C TRP A 57 12.13 -10.46 4.51
N ASN A 58 13.42 -10.39 4.80
CA ASN A 58 14.50 -11.05 4.07
C ASN A 58 14.83 -12.44 4.65
N ILE A 59 14.63 -12.67 5.95
CA ILE A 59 15.06 -13.90 6.65
C ILE A 59 13.90 -14.80 7.09
N ARG A 60 12.68 -14.27 7.27
CA ARG A 60 11.53 -15.10 7.67
C ARG A 60 11.18 -16.13 6.58
N PRO A 61 10.91 -17.40 6.90
CA PRO A 61 10.45 -18.37 5.90
C PRO A 61 9.01 -18.04 5.51
N ALA A 62 8.82 -17.20 4.50
CA ALA A 62 7.51 -16.98 3.91
C ALA A 62 7.29 -18.02 2.80
N ARG A 63 6.24 -18.83 2.97
CA ARG A 63 5.87 -19.96 2.11
C ARG A 63 5.69 -19.59 0.63
N ASP A 64 5.46 -18.31 0.34
CA ASP A 64 5.17 -17.79 -1.00
C ASP A 64 6.01 -16.54 -1.35
N ARG A 65 7.33 -16.53 -1.11
CA ARG A 65 8.18 -15.44 -1.62
C ARG A 65 8.37 -15.51 -3.14
N LYS A 66 7.38 -15.00 -3.88
CA LYS A 66 7.60 -14.50 -5.24
C LYS A 66 8.43 -13.21 -5.24
N ILE A 67 8.36 -12.43 -4.16
CA ILE A 67 9.12 -11.20 -3.99
C ILE A 67 10.53 -11.57 -3.49
N ARG A 68 11.48 -11.61 -4.42
CA ARG A 68 12.91 -11.89 -4.13
C ARG A 68 13.73 -10.63 -3.94
N ASN A 69 13.24 -9.50 -4.44
CA ASN A 69 13.97 -8.24 -4.46
C ASN A 69 13.09 -7.10 -3.93
N PRO A 70 13.45 -6.46 -2.81
CA PRO A 70 12.72 -5.33 -2.25
C PRO A 70 12.63 -4.13 -3.20
N TYR A 71 13.61 -3.96 -4.09
CA TYR A 71 13.68 -2.80 -5.00
C TYR A 71 12.70 -2.86 -6.17
N ASP A 72 12.11 -4.02 -6.44
CA ASP A 72 11.19 -4.22 -7.58
C ASP A 72 9.71 -4.02 -7.18
N LEU A 73 9.46 -3.56 -5.95
CA LEU A 73 8.11 -3.28 -5.47
C LEU A 73 7.78 -1.80 -5.61
N ASP A 74 6.69 -1.51 -6.32
CA ASP A 74 6.12 -0.16 -6.40
C ASP A 74 5.17 0.15 -5.24
N GLN A 75 4.62 -0.89 -4.60
CA GLN A 75 3.82 -0.79 -3.37
C GLN A 75 4.18 -1.89 -2.38
N LEU A 76 3.99 -1.60 -1.10
CA LEU A 76 4.29 -2.48 0.02
C LEU A 76 3.12 -2.48 0.99
N ILE A 77 2.50 -3.64 1.17
CA ILE A 77 1.32 -3.80 2.02
C ILE A 77 1.57 -4.87 3.06
N TRP A 78 1.33 -4.54 4.32
CA TRP A 78 1.50 -5.45 5.44
C TRP A 78 0.47 -5.21 6.53
N VAL A 79 0.32 -6.18 7.43
CA VAL A 79 -0.50 -6.05 8.64
C VAL A 79 0.37 -5.41 9.73
N GLU A 80 -0.20 -4.58 10.61
CA GLU A 80 0.51 -3.95 11.74
C GLU A 80 1.24 -4.98 12.64
N SER A 81 0.82 -6.25 12.63
CA SER A 81 1.51 -7.37 13.28
C SER A 81 2.88 -7.72 12.67
N GLY A 82 3.22 -7.16 11.51
CA GLY A 82 4.47 -7.39 10.79
C GLY A 82 4.41 -8.51 9.75
N GLU A 83 3.21 -8.97 9.38
CA GLU A 83 3.01 -9.93 8.30
C GLU A 83 2.93 -9.21 6.95
N LEU A 84 3.84 -9.56 6.03
CA LEU A 84 3.86 -9.02 4.67
C LEU A 84 2.73 -9.66 3.85
N ILE A 85 1.84 -8.83 3.31
CA ILE A 85 0.77 -9.27 2.41
C ILE A 85 1.30 -9.29 0.97
N GLY A 86 2.04 -8.26 0.56
CA GLY A 86 2.61 -8.16 -0.78
C GLY A 86 2.36 -6.80 -1.42
N ASN A 87 1.90 -6.82 -2.67
CA ASN A 87 1.64 -5.62 -3.47
C ASN A 87 0.13 -5.32 -3.58
N ALA A 88 -0.22 -4.30 -4.38
CA ALA A 88 -1.60 -3.90 -4.62
C ALA A 88 -2.52 -5.05 -5.03
N ARG A 89 -2.06 -5.94 -5.91
CA ARG A 89 -2.85 -7.07 -6.42
C ARG A 89 -3.12 -8.11 -5.34
N ASP A 90 -2.15 -8.37 -4.48
CA ASP A 90 -2.29 -9.31 -3.37
C ASP A 90 -3.29 -8.77 -2.34
N PHE A 91 -3.26 -7.47 -2.06
CA PHE A 91 -4.25 -6.83 -1.19
C PHE A 91 -5.66 -6.87 -1.77
N ILE A 92 -5.85 -6.52 -3.05
CA ILE A 92 -7.18 -6.59 -3.69
C ILE A 92 -7.74 -8.01 -3.66
N LYS A 93 -6.91 -9.03 -3.92
CA LYS A 93 -7.31 -10.44 -3.79
C LYS A 93 -7.72 -10.79 -2.36
N LEU A 94 -6.97 -10.33 -1.37
CA LEU A 94 -7.29 -10.54 0.05
C LEU A 94 -8.62 -9.90 0.41
N ILE A 95 -8.86 -8.66 -0.05
CA ILE A 95 -10.13 -7.95 0.19
C ILE A 95 -11.29 -8.68 -0.48
N HIS A 96 -11.15 -9.04 -1.75
CA HIS A 96 -12.17 -9.78 -2.48
C HIS A 96 -12.51 -11.11 -1.80
N HIS A 97 -11.48 -11.87 -1.37
CA HIS A 97 -11.68 -13.14 -0.70
C HIS A 97 -12.32 -13.02 0.69
N ASN A 98 -11.92 -12.02 1.48
CA ASN A 98 -12.34 -11.91 2.88
C ASN A 98 -13.62 -11.10 3.07
N TYR A 99 -13.90 -10.12 2.21
CA TYR A 99 -15.01 -9.17 2.37
C TYR A 99 -15.98 -9.16 1.18
N GLY A 100 -15.69 -9.86 0.08
CA GLY A 100 -16.59 -9.97 -1.07
C GLY A 100 -16.78 -8.69 -1.87
N TYR A 101 -15.91 -7.69 -1.71
CA TYR A 101 -15.95 -6.45 -2.50
C TYR A 101 -15.21 -6.64 -3.83
N GLU A 102 -15.87 -6.28 -4.93
CA GLU A 102 -15.26 -6.14 -6.25
C GLU A 102 -14.86 -4.68 -6.52
N ASN A 103 -13.79 -4.54 -7.30
CA ASN A 103 -13.13 -3.27 -7.61
C ASN A 103 -13.99 -2.44 -8.57
N LEU A 104 -14.76 -1.49 -8.02
CA LEU A 104 -15.69 -0.60 -8.75
C LEU A 104 -15.03 0.76 -9.06
N LEU A 105 -13.78 0.77 -9.54
CA LEU A 105 -13.06 2.03 -9.79
C LEU A 105 -13.09 2.43 -11.26
N ASP A 106 -13.54 3.66 -11.50
CA ASP A 106 -13.44 4.38 -12.77
C ASP A 106 -12.04 4.99 -12.92
N SER A 107 -11.43 4.91 -14.11
CA SER A 107 -10.05 5.35 -14.32
C SER A 107 -9.85 6.85 -14.11
N GLU A 108 -10.87 7.67 -14.40
CA GLU A 108 -10.80 9.11 -14.21
C GLU A 108 -10.68 9.50 -12.72
N LEU A 109 -11.24 8.68 -11.83
CA LEU A 109 -11.18 8.91 -10.39
C LEU A 109 -9.80 8.54 -9.81
N LEU A 110 -9.17 7.50 -10.35
CA LEU A 110 -7.79 7.12 -10.02
C LEU A 110 -6.80 8.22 -10.39
N ASP A 111 -6.95 8.82 -11.57
CA ASP A 111 -6.06 9.91 -12.02
C ASP A 111 -6.15 11.14 -11.11
N LYS A 112 -7.35 11.45 -10.59
CA LYS A 112 -7.54 12.54 -9.62
C LYS A 112 -6.81 12.27 -8.31
N ILE A 113 -6.91 11.04 -7.78
CA ILE A 113 -6.24 10.65 -6.53
C ILE A 113 -4.72 10.72 -6.69
N VAL A 114 -4.18 10.23 -7.82
CA VAL A 114 -2.74 10.35 -8.11
C VAL A 114 -2.30 11.83 -8.13
N ALA A 115 -3.09 12.71 -8.76
CA ALA A 115 -2.79 14.14 -8.81
C ALA A 115 -2.82 14.80 -7.42
N GLU A 116 -3.81 14.45 -6.59
CA GLU A 116 -3.93 14.95 -5.21
C GLU A 116 -2.77 14.46 -4.32
N ASN A 117 -2.37 13.20 -4.46
CA ASN A 117 -1.25 12.61 -3.73
C ASN A 117 0.07 13.30 -4.07
N MET A 118 0.34 13.51 -5.35
CA MET A 118 1.53 14.22 -5.82
C MET A 118 1.55 15.69 -5.33
N THR A 119 0.39 16.35 -5.31
CA THR A 119 0.27 17.73 -4.81
C THR A 119 0.50 17.80 -3.30
N SER A 120 -0.10 16.89 -2.53
CA SER A 120 -0.01 16.86 -1.06
C SER A 120 1.44 16.63 -0.57
N LEU A 121 2.21 15.82 -1.30
CA LEU A 121 3.64 15.64 -1.02
C LEU A 121 4.47 16.88 -1.37
N SER A 122 4.16 17.57 -2.47
CA SER A 122 4.86 18.80 -2.86
C SER A 122 4.63 19.97 -1.89
N ALA A 123 3.47 20.02 -1.24
CA ALA A 123 3.12 21.05 -0.25
C ALA A 123 3.78 20.83 1.12
N SER A 124 4.41 19.68 1.36
CA SER A 124 5.03 19.32 2.65
C SER A 124 6.53 19.64 2.73
N ILE A 125 7.11 20.30 1.73
CA ILE A 125 8.50 20.78 1.76
C ILE A 125 8.51 22.26 2.18
N PRO A 126 8.89 22.62 3.42
CA PRO A 126 9.18 24.00 3.75
C PRO A 126 10.52 24.41 3.12
N ILE A 127 10.54 25.60 2.50
CA ILE A 127 11.75 26.30 2.01
C ILE A 127 12.59 26.75 3.20
#